data_AF-A0A7W1WNS7-F1
#
_entry.id   AF-A0A7W1WNS7-F1
#
_cell.length_a   1.000
_cell.length_b   1.000
_cell.length_c   1.000
_cell.angle_alpha   90.00
_cell.angle_beta   90.00
_cell.angle_gamma   90.00
#
_symmetry.space_group_name_H-M   'P 1'
#
loop_
_entity.id
_entity.type
_entity.pdbx_description
1 polymer ?
#
loop_
_entity_poly.entity_id
_entity_poly.type
_entity_poly.pdbx_seq_one_letter_code
_entity_poly.pdbx_strand_id
1 'polypeptide(L)'
;MRRTWRFVLLVLSLLVTTSVPMVTTAVESQVTKIGTPLHSVAVLTSGYGSGPNGEEWAYAVSGGSQAILNVIDTHTGNLVRSFPLKEASNSWGITVAPDGTVYVGTYPKAHLYRWMPGSD
;
A
#
# COMPACT_ATOMS: atom_id res chain seq x y z
N MET A 1 -48.85 57.20 -48.65
CA MET A 1 -49.81 56.24 -48.07
C MET A 1 -49.12 55.46 -46.96
N ARG A 2 -49.63 55.59 -45.73
CA ARG A 2 -49.08 55.03 -44.49
C ARG A 2 -49.65 53.61 -44.31
N ARG A 3 -48.81 52.60 -44.08
CA ARG A 3 -49.29 51.25 -43.70
C ARG A 3 -48.34 50.57 -42.70
N THR A 4 -48.63 50.87 -41.42
CA THR A 4 -48.66 49.95 -40.27
C THR A 4 -47.54 48.93 -40.13
N TRP A 5 -46.44 49.34 -39.49
CA TRP A 5 -45.33 48.47 -39.08
C TRP A 5 -45.02 48.68 -37.58
N ARG A 6 -46.01 48.50 -36.70
CA ARG A 6 -45.89 48.82 -35.26
C ARG A 6 -46.46 47.79 -34.27
N PHE A 7 -46.90 46.61 -34.70
CA PHE A 7 -47.66 45.72 -33.80
C PHE A 7 -47.11 44.31 -33.55
N VAL A 8 -45.85 44.01 -33.92
CA VAL A 8 -45.26 42.67 -33.67
C VAL A 8 -44.26 42.64 -32.50
N LEU A 9 -43.90 43.80 -31.92
CA LEU A 9 -42.83 43.90 -30.91
C LEU A 9 -43.29 43.80 -29.43
N LEU A 10 -44.55 43.45 -29.15
CA LEU A 10 -45.12 43.58 -27.78
C LEU A 10 -45.69 42.29 -27.17
N VAL A 11 -45.35 41.10 -27.69
CA VAL A 11 -45.74 39.81 -27.08
C VAL A 11 -44.53 38.86 -26.90
N LEU A 12 -43.29 39.39 -26.93
CA LEU A 12 -42.07 38.60 -26.79
C LEU A 12 -41.21 39.07 -25.59
N SER A 13 -41.85 39.41 -24.46
CA SER A 13 -41.13 39.93 -23.28
C SER A 13 -41.52 39.26 -21.96
N LEU A 14 -42.12 38.06 -21.99
CA LEU A 14 -42.49 37.38 -20.74
C LEU A 14 -42.31 35.86 -20.78
N LEU A 15 -41.09 35.41 -21.04
CA LEU A 15 -40.59 34.11 -20.57
C LEU A 15 -39.08 34.23 -20.37
N VAL A 16 -38.69 35.03 -19.38
CA VAL A 16 -37.38 34.83 -18.74
C VAL A 16 -37.56 33.65 -17.81
N THR A 17 -37.29 32.45 -18.32
CA THR A 17 -37.13 31.25 -17.50
C THR A 17 -35.87 31.44 -16.67
N THR A 18 -36.02 31.86 -15.41
CA THR A 18 -34.90 31.86 -14.47
C THR A 18 -34.49 30.41 -14.24
N SER A 19 -33.39 29.99 -14.85
CA SER A 19 -32.73 28.74 -14.51
C SER A 19 -32.25 28.85 -13.07
N VAL A 20 -32.96 28.20 -12.13
CA VAL A 20 -32.44 28.01 -10.78
C VAL A 20 -31.22 27.11 -10.93
N PRO A 21 -29.99 27.54 -10.60
CA PRO A 21 -28.86 26.63 -10.60
C PRO A 21 -29.13 25.58 -9.54
N MET A 22 -29.27 24.32 -9.96
CA MET A 22 -29.35 23.20 -9.06
C MET A 22 -27.97 23.06 -8.42
N VAL A 23 -27.76 23.71 -7.27
CA VAL A 23 -26.58 23.48 -6.45
C VAL A 23 -26.76 22.10 -5.83
N THR A 24 -26.20 21.09 -6.48
CA THR A 24 -25.95 19.81 -5.82
C THR A 24 -24.90 20.08 -4.76
N THR A 25 -25.34 20.33 -3.53
CA THR A 25 -24.48 20.18 -2.37
C THR A 25 -24.08 18.71 -2.34
N ALA A 26 -22.85 18.41 -2.74
CA ALA A 26 -22.28 17.09 -2.51
C ALA A 26 -22.40 16.82 -1.02
N VAL A 27 -23.17 15.79 -0.64
CA VAL A 27 -23.22 15.33 0.75
C VAL A 27 -21.78 14.99 1.09
N GLU A 28 -21.18 15.79 1.97
CA GLU A 28 -19.84 15.54 2.47
C GLU A 28 -19.85 14.14 3.06
N SER A 29 -19.14 13.22 2.42
CA SER A 29 -19.08 11.84 2.87
C SER A 29 -18.54 11.85 4.29
N GLN A 30 -19.39 11.57 5.28
CA GLN A 30 -18.94 11.49 6.67
C GLN A 30 -17.96 10.33 6.79
N VAL A 31 -16.67 10.66 6.86
CA VAL A 31 -15.61 9.69 7.11
C VAL A 31 -15.69 9.29 8.57
N THR A 32 -16.41 8.21 8.84
CA THR A 32 -16.55 7.65 10.18
C THR A 32 -15.46 6.61 10.43
N LYS A 33 -14.71 6.75 11.53
CA LYS A 33 -13.72 5.74 11.95
C LYS A 33 -14.45 4.46 12.37
N ILE A 34 -14.27 3.39 11.60
CA ILE A 34 -14.99 2.11 11.79
C ILE A 34 -14.28 1.13 12.74
N GLY A 35 -13.21 1.57 13.41
CA GLY A 35 -12.48 0.76 14.39
C GLY A 35 -10.97 0.92 14.31
N THR A 36 -10.25 -0.09 14.80
CA THR A 36 -8.79 -0.22 14.67
C THR A 36 -8.48 -0.96 13.38
N PRO A 37 -7.56 -0.45 12.53
CA PRO A 37 -7.11 -1.18 11.34
C PRO A 37 -6.61 -2.58 11.71
N LEU A 38 -6.92 -3.59 10.89
CA LEU A 38 -6.30 -4.90 11.02
C LEU A 38 -4.81 -4.79 10.71
N HIS A 39 -3.97 -4.85 11.75
CA HIS A 39 -2.53 -5.07 11.60
C HIS A 39 -2.30 -6.57 11.40
N SER A 40 -2.67 -7.07 10.22
CA SER A 40 -2.36 -8.46 9.87
C SER A 40 -0.88 -8.55 9.53
N VAL A 41 -0.13 -9.22 10.40
CA VAL A 41 1.22 -9.67 10.07
C VAL A 41 1.08 -11.05 9.45
N ALA A 42 1.46 -11.16 8.19
CA ALA A 42 1.50 -12.43 7.48
C ALA A 42 2.95 -12.76 7.12
N VAL A 43 3.39 -13.96 7.50
CA VAL A 43 4.63 -14.54 7.00
C VAL A 43 4.25 -15.45 5.85
N LEU A 44 4.58 -15.02 4.63
CA LEU A 44 4.20 -15.73 3.40
C LEU A 44 5.25 -16.74 2.95
N THR A 45 6.51 -16.52 3.34
CA THR A 45 7.63 -17.37 2.97
C THR A 45 8.73 -17.30 4.02
N SER A 46 9.50 -18.38 4.09
CA SER A 46 10.72 -18.47 4.88
C SER A 46 11.80 -19.24 4.13
N GLY A 47 13.06 -18.86 4.38
CA GLY A 47 14.24 -19.62 4.03
C GLY A 47 14.89 -20.17 5.29
N TYR A 48 15.72 -21.21 5.14
CA TYR A 48 16.45 -21.82 6.25
C TYR A 48 17.91 -21.94 5.86
N GLY A 49 18.81 -21.72 6.83
CA GLY A 49 20.24 -21.85 6.61
C GLY A 49 21.04 -21.51 7.85
N SER A 50 22.36 -21.49 7.70
CA SER A 50 23.26 -21.31 8.83
C SER A 50 23.48 -19.83 9.20
N GLY A 51 23.63 -19.58 10.49
CA GLY A 51 24.23 -18.38 11.06
C GLY A 51 25.76 -18.38 10.92
N PRO A 52 26.44 -17.32 11.39
CA PRO A 52 27.86 -17.12 11.17
C PRO A 52 28.76 -18.17 11.86
N ASN A 53 28.27 -18.84 12.90
CA ASN A 53 29.00 -19.88 13.63
C ASN A 53 28.39 -21.28 13.46
N GLY A 54 27.52 -21.46 12.46
CA GLY A 54 26.86 -22.73 12.18
C GLY A 54 25.53 -22.94 12.93
N GLU A 55 24.98 -21.91 13.57
CA GLU A 55 23.64 -21.95 14.15
C GLU A 55 22.58 -22.20 13.09
N GLU A 56 21.49 -22.90 13.41
CA GLU A 56 20.39 -23.09 12.47
C GLU A 56 19.36 -21.96 12.60
N TRP A 57 19.20 -21.16 11.53
CA TRP A 57 18.30 -20.03 11.52
C TRP A 57 17.19 -20.16 10.46
N ALA A 58 16.01 -19.66 10.82
CA ALA A 58 14.92 -19.38 9.89
C ALA A 58 14.94 -17.88 9.54
N TYR A 59 14.84 -17.60 8.25
CA TYR A 59 14.75 -16.26 7.68
C TYR A 59 13.32 -16.07 7.19
N ALA A 60 12.55 -15.22 7.86
CA ALA A 60 11.13 -15.07 7.60
C ALA A 60 10.77 -13.61 7.35
N VAL A 61 10.00 -13.34 6.29
CA VAL A 61 9.52 -11.99 6.01
C VAL A 61 8.12 -11.82 6.55
N SER A 62 7.97 -10.90 7.50
CA SER A 62 6.68 -10.46 8.01
C SER A 62 6.18 -9.26 7.19
N GLY A 63 4.99 -9.38 6.61
CA GLY A 63 4.35 -8.31 5.84
C GLY A 63 3.67 -7.24 6.69
N GLY A 64 3.54 -6.05 6.11
CA GLY A 64 2.90 -4.90 6.75
C GLY A 64 2.97 -3.64 5.88
N SER A 65 2.78 -2.47 6.50
CA SER A 65 3.08 -1.17 5.84
C SER A 65 4.54 -1.07 5.41
N GLN A 66 5.42 -1.72 6.17
CA GLN A 66 6.81 -2.01 5.84
C GLN A 66 7.07 -3.49 6.14
N ALA A 67 7.64 -4.20 5.18
CA ALA A 67 8.10 -5.57 5.38
C ALA A 67 9.33 -5.60 6.27
N ILE A 68 9.46 -6.66 7.05
CA ILE A 68 10.60 -6.87 7.95
C ILE A 68 11.14 -8.28 7.71
N LEU A 69 12.45 -8.40 7.48
CA LEU A 69 13.17 -9.67 7.51
C LEU A 69 13.50 -10.00 8.97
N ASN A 70 13.04 -11.14 9.45
CA ASN A 70 13.31 -11.66 10.78
C ASN A 70 14.23 -12.87 10.67
N VAL A 71 15.27 -12.89 11.52
CA VAL A 71 16.19 -14.01 11.70
C VAL A 71 15.84 -14.65 13.03
N ILE A 72 15.48 -15.93 13.00
CA ILE A 72 14.93 -16.66 14.14
C ILE A 72 15.78 -17.90 14.36
N ASP A 73 16.21 -18.12 15.59
CA ASP A 73 16.87 -19.36 15.99
C ASP A 73 15.86 -20.51 15.96
N THR A 74 16.11 -21.55 15.17
CA THR A 74 15.13 -22.63 14.97
C THR A 74 15.01 -23.56 16.16
N HIS A 75 16.04 -23.64 17.00
CA HIS A 75 16.06 -24.50 18.17
C HIS A 75 15.23 -23.92 19.33
N THR A 76 15.36 -22.61 19.54
CA THR A 76 14.74 -21.90 20.66
C THR A 76 13.50 -21.10 20.27
N GLY A 77 13.32 -20.80 18.98
CA GLY A 77 12.27 -19.91 18.48
C GLY A 77 12.52 -18.42 18.77
N ASN A 78 13.68 -18.08 19.31
CA ASN A 78 14.00 -16.70 19.67
C ASN A 78 14.37 -15.87 18.44
N LEU A 79 13.92 -14.61 18.43
CA LEU A 79 14.35 -13.64 17.43
C LEU A 79 15.82 -13.30 17.66
N VAL A 80 16.66 -13.57 16.66
CA VAL A 80 18.09 -13.25 16.66
C VAL A 80 18.29 -11.83 16.14
N ARG A 81 17.69 -11.50 14.98
CA ARG A 81 17.80 -10.19 14.32
C ARG A 81 16.55 -9.83 13.54
N SER A 82 16.41 -8.54 13.26
CA SER A 82 15.29 -8.01 12.47
C SER A 82 15.73 -6.80 11.66
N PHE A 83 15.35 -6.76 10.38
CA PHE A 83 15.76 -5.72 9.44
C PHE A 83 14.56 -5.18 8.66
N PRO A 84 14.28 -3.87 8.70
CA PRO A 84 13.25 -3.28 7.86
C PRO A 84 13.66 -3.31 6.40
N LEU A 85 12.78 -3.83 5.55
CA LEU A 85 12.94 -3.83 4.09
C LEU A 85 12.28 -2.57 3.53
N LYS A 86 13.09 -1.53 3.30
CA LYS A 86 12.59 -0.21 2.88
C LYS A 86 11.74 -0.32 1.61
N GLU A 87 10.63 0.40 1.52
CA GLU A 87 9.78 0.40 0.30
C GLU A 87 9.19 -0.97 -0.12
N ALA A 88 9.30 -1.99 0.73
CA ALA A 88 8.67 -3.29 0.55
C ALA A 88 7.48 -3.44 1.49
N SER A 89 6.41 -4.08 1.03
CA SER A 89 5.25 -4.44 1.85
C SER A 89 5.20 -5.93 2.21
N ASN A 90 5.77 -6.81 1.38
CA ASN A 90 6.06 -8.20 1.72
C ASN A 90 7.04 -8.87 0.73
N SER A 91 7.26 -10.17 0.89
CA SER A 91 7.99 -11.07 0.00
C SER A 91 7.23 -12.37 -0.22
N TRP A 92 7.33 -12.91 -1.44
CA TRP A 92 6.93 -14.30 -1.77
C TRP A 92 8.14 -15.19 -2.08
N GLY A 93 9.34 -14.62 -2.14
CA GLY A 93 10.56 -15.29 -2.59
C GLY A 93 11.73 -14.95 -1.70
N ILE A 94 12.24 -15.96 -1.01
CA ILE A 94 13.47 -15.91 -0.23
C ILE A 94 14.31 -17.14 -0.55
N THR A 95 15.63 -16.95 -0.63
CA THR A 95 16.57 -18.06 -0.76
C THR A 95 17.82 -17.77 0.05
N VAL A 96 18.48 -18.84 0.51
CA VAL A 96 19.72 -18.77 1.28
C VAL A 96 20.78 -19.49 0.47
N ALA A 97 21.87 -18.79 0.17
CA ALA A 97 23.01 -19.35 -0.54
C ALA A 97 23.83 -20.27 0.40
N PRO A 98 24.67 -21.17 -0.13
CA PRO A 98 25.48 -22.08 0.69
C PRO A 98 26.44 -21.38 1.68
N ASP A 99 26.80 -20.13 1.41
CA ASP A 99 27.62 -19.29 2.29
C ASP A 99 26.83 -18.58 3.40
N GLY A 100 25.53 -18.85 3.51
CA GLY A 100 24.62 -18.22 4.46
C GLY A 100 24.01 -16.90 3.97
N THR A 101 24.42 -16.39 2.80
CA THR A 101 23.86 -15.13 2.27
C THR A 101 22.38 -15.28 1.94
N VAL A 102 21.55 -14.39 2.47
CA VAL A 102 20.11 -14.38 2.28
C VAL A 102 19.75 -13.39 1.17
N TYR A 103 18.94 -13.84 0.22
CA TYR A 103 18.37 -13.02 -0.85
C TYR A 103 16.85 -12.98 -0.73
N VAL A 104 16.28 -11.78 -0.74
CA VAL A 104 14.83 -11.57 -0.57
C VAL A 104 14.28 -10.74 -1.73
N GLY A 105 13.44 -11.37 -2.56
CA GLY A 105 12.64 -10.68 -3.57
C GLY A 105 11.37 -10.11 -2.97
N THR A 106 11.10 -8.83 -3.18
CA THR A 106 10.00 -8.10 -2.51
C THR A 106 9.10 -7.35 -3.49
N TYR A 107 7.91 -7.02 -3.02
CA TYR A 107 6.93 -6.18 -3.73
C TYR A 107 6.49 -5.01 -2.83
N PRO A 108 5.95 -3.90 -3.36
CA PRO A 108 5.47 -3.70 -4.74
C PRO A 108 6.55 -3.28 -5.76
N LYS A 109 7.70 -2.77 -5.32
CA LYS A 109 8.70 -2.15 -6.21
C LYS A 109 9.70 -3.12 -6.86
N ALA A 110 9.48 -4.42 -6.75
CA ALA A 110 10.37 -5.46 -7.28
C ALA A 110 11.83 -5.34 -6.78
N HIS A 111 12.04 -4.94 -5.53
CA HIS A 111 13.38 -4.85 -4.96
C HIS A 111 13.93 -6.24 -4.59
N LEU A 112 15.24 -6.40 -4.78
CA LEU A 112 16.01 -7.54 -4.29
C LEU A 112 16.91 -7.06 -3.15
N TYR A 113 16.75 -7.66 -1.97
CA TYR A 113 17.61 -7.43 -0.82
C TYR A 113 18.62 -8.55 -0.68
N ARG A 114 19.80 -8.21 -0.14
CA ARG A 114 20.84 -9.16 0.26
C ARG A 114 21.23 -8.87 1.70
N TRP A 115 21.40 -9.93 2.49
CA TRP A 115 21.98 -9.83 3.83
C TRP A 115 22.93 -11.00 4.08
N MET A 116 24.05 -10.73 4.76
CA MET A 116 25.08 -11.72 5.07
C MET A 116 25.19 -11.85 6.60
N PRO A 117 25.06 -13.05 7.17
CA PRO A 117 25.29 -13.27 8.60
C PRO A 117 26.68 -12.75 9.02
N GLY A 118 26.71 -11.93 10.07
CA GLY A 118 27.95 -11.39 10.63
C GLY A 118 28.52 -10.15 9.91
N SER A 119 27.82 -9.57 8.94
CA SER A 119 28.27 -8.36 8.21
C SER A 119 27.89 -7.04 8.90
N ASP A 120 27.72 -7.04 10.23
CA ASP A 120 27.18 -5.92 11.01
C ASP A 120 28.26 -5.06 11.67
#